data_AF-A0A248LEB3-F1
#
_entry.id   AF-A0A248LEB3-F1
#
_cell.length_a   1.000
_cell.length_b   1.000
_cell.length_c   1.000
_cell.angle_alpha   90.00
_cell.angle_beta   90.00
_cell.angle_gamma   90.00
#
_symmetry.space_group_name_H-M   'P 1'
#
loop_
_entity.id
_entity.type
_entity.pdbx_description
1 polymer ?
#
loop_
_entity_poly.entity_id
_entity_poly.type
_entity_poly.pdbx_seq_one_letter_code
_entity_poly.pdbx_strand_id
1 'polypeptide(L)'
;MKKIASRIQFPLDRPITFDDLPSLLEAFAYHLPFDNQAVLSKRTLPFNEARLEQTFVTNQAGGVCYDLNHLLYEILRIKGFDVALVKATVYDNEHEVWSATGPTHVAILLQHAGATYLVDSGFGINLALRPVPLTGETVLSPSGSFRIAPNGSGYQLEMQRIGLDDTFIIGYHFYTQQTLLPEQLAAIEQVIQQHAASPFNKRSLLAVRTETGHRILTEQALTTWADGKKTIQPVPSDEQYASWKKELF
;
A
#
# COMPACT_ATOMS: atom_id res chain seq x y z
N MET A 1 -18.70 7.93 -0.22
CA MET A 1 -18.58 6.89 0.85
C MET A 1 -19.29 5.56 0.59
N LYS A 2 -20.62 5.49 0.34
CA LYS A 2 -21.33 4.19 0.20
C LYS A 2 -20.75 3.24 -0.87
N LYS A 3 -20.39 3.77 -2.05
CA LYS A 3 -19.79 2.96 -3.13
C LYS A 3 -18.41 2.43 -2.74
N ILE A 4 -17.60 3.25 -2.07
CA ILE A 4 -16.29 2.84 -1.54
C ILE A 4 -16.47 1.76 -0.46
N ALA A 5 -17.41 1.92 0.47
CA ALA A 5 -17.73 0.91 1.49
C ALA A 5 -18.04 -0.45 0.85
N SER A 6 -18.84 -0.45 -0.23
CA SER A 6 -19.11 -1.66 -1.02
C SER A 6 -17.87 -2.21 -1.71
N ARG A 7 -17.01 -1.34 -2.25
CA ARG A 7 -15.78 -1.73 -2.98
C ARG A 7 -14.77 -2.44 -2.08
N ILE A 8 -14.63 -1.98 -0.83
CA ILE A 8 -13.70 -2.57 0.15
C ILE A 8 -14.39 -3.58 1.08
N GLN A 9 -15.69 -3.80 0.92
CA GLN A 9 -16.52 -4.66 1.78
C GLN A 9 -16.42 -4.34 3.28
N PHE A 10 -16.40 -3.05 3.62
CA PHE A 10 -16.31 -2.58 5.01
C PHE A 10 -17.32 -1.46 5.27
N PRO A 11 -18.09 -1.52 6.38
CA PRO A 11 -19.13 -0.54 6.65
C PRO A 11 -18.54 0.83 7.02
N LEU A 12 -18.80 1.84 6.18
CA LEU A 12 -18.37 3.23 6.40
C LEU A 12 -19.55 4.17 6.66
N ASP A 13 -20.73 3.65 6.99
CA ASP A 13 -21.93 4.39 7.39
C ASP A 13 -22.05 4.54 8.92
N ARG A 14 -21.15 3.93 9.68
CA ARG A 14 -21.01 4.06 11.13
C ARG A 14 -19.76 4.85 11.55
N PRO A 15 -19.66 5.29 12.82
CA PRO A 15 -18.39 5.72 13.39
C PRO A 15 -17.33 4.60 13.32
N ILE A 16 -16.08 5.01 13.10
CA ILE A 16 -14.91 4.14 13.08
C ILE A 16 -14.02 4.57 14.25
N THR A 17 -13.65 3.62 15.10
CA THR A 17 -12.78 3.82 16.25
C THR A 17 -11.38 3.27 15.96
N PHE A 18 -10.42 3.54 16.83
CA PHE A 18 -9.05 3.02 16.66
C PHE A 18 -9.03 1.47 16.62
N ASP A 19 -9.91 0.82 17.39
CA ASP A 19 -10.03 -0.64 17.44
C ASP A 19 -10.58 -1.24 16.14
N ASP A 20 -11.24 -0.44 15.30
CA ASP A 20 -11.72 -0.87 13.98
C ASP A 20 -10.61 -0.86 12.91
N LEU A 21 -9.46 -0.21 13.17
CA LEU A 21 -8.42 0.00 12.17
C LEU A 21 -7.81 -1.31 11.62
N PRO A 22 -7.55 -2.36 12.43
CA PRO A 22 -7.07 -3.63 11.88
C PRO A 22 -7.99 -4.19 10.81
N SER A 23 -9.30 -4.26 11.10
CA SER A 23 -10.30 -4.75 10.16
C SER A 23 -10.46 -3.86 8.92
N LEU A 24 -10.33 -2.54 9.07
CA LEU A 24 -10.34 -1.62 7.93
C LEU A 24 -9.11 -1.83 7.03
N LEU A 25 -7.93 -2.02 7.61
CA LEU A 25 -6.67 -2.23 6.87
C LEU A 25 -6.66 -3.59 6.17
N GLU A 26 -7.21 -4.63 6.80
CA GLU A 26 -7.45 -5.94 6.19
C GLU A 26 -8.42 -5.82 5.01
N ALA A 27 -9.54 -5.10 5.17
CA ALA A 27 -10.49 -4.85 4.09
C ALA A 27 -9.85 -4.14 2.89
N PHE A 28 -8.97 -3.17 3.11
CA PHE A 28 -8.16 -2.55 2.06
C PHE A 28 -7.26 -3.57 1.37
N ALA A 29 -6.47 -4.32 2.14
CA ALA A 29 -5.49 -5.25 1.62
C ALA A 29 -6.11 -6.39 0.79
N TYR A 30 -7.32 -6.83 1.13
CA TYR A 30 -8.01 -7.94 0.49
C TYR A 30 -8.84 -7.56 -0.73
N HIS A 31 -9.26 -6.29 -0.82
CA HIS A 31 -10.15 -5.86 -1.89
C HIS A 31 -9.50 -4.87 -2.84
N LEU A 32 -8.52 -4.09 -2.43
CA LEU A 32 -7.85 -3.11 -3.29
C LEU A 32 -6.47 -3.63 -3.67
N PRO A 33 -6.27 -4.08 -4.93
CA PRO A 33 -4.95 -4.53 -5.35
C PRO A 33 -3.98 -3.34 -5.43
N PHE A 34 -2.71 -3.61 -5.18
CA PHE A 34 -1.63 -2.81 -5.73
C PHE A 34 -1.63 -3.00 -7.25
N ASP A 35 -1.84 -1.93 -8.00
CA ASP A 35 -2.03 -1.93 -9.45
C ASP A 35 -1.30 -0.74 -10.08
N ASN A 36 -0.28 -1.00 -10.92
CA ASN A 36 0.49 0.03 -11.59
C ASN A 36 0.03 0.36 -13.02
N GLN A 37 -1.15 -0.11 -13.46
CA GLN A 37 -1.61 0.10 -14.83
C GLN A 37 -1.81 1.57 -15.18
N ALA A 38 -2.28 2.39 -14.22
CA ALA A 38 -2.40 3.84 -14.40
C ALA A 38 -1.04 4.52 -14.61
N VAL A 39 0.02 4.01 -13.96
CA VAL A 39 1.40 4.47 -14.15
C VAL A 39 1.86 4.17 -15.57
N LEU A 40 1.66 2.93 -16.03
CA LEU A 40 2.06 2.47 -17.36
C LEU A 40 1.34 3.23 -18.47
N SER A 41 0.05 3.49 -18.29
CA SER A 41 -0.75 4.27 -19.25
C SER A 41 -0.58 5.78 -19.10
N LYS A 42 0.27 6.25 -18.16
CA LYS A 42 0.45 7.68 -17.81
C LYS A 42 -0.88 8.41 -17.58
N ARG A 43 -1.85 7.72 -16.96
CA ARG A 43 -3.16 8.28 -16.64
C ARG A 43 -3.00 9.14 -15.39
N THR A 44 -3.14 10.45 -15.56
CA THR A 44 -3.02 11.41 -14.46
C THR A 44 -4.36 12.11 -14.24
N LEU A 45 -4.80 12.15 -12.98
CA LEU A 45 -5.98 12.89 -12.53
C LEU A 45 -5.62 13.70 -11.27
N PRO A 46 -6.26 14.84 -11.02
CA PRO A 46 -6.06 15.56 -9.76
C PRO A 46 -6.37 14.67 -8.54
N PHE A 47 -5.59 14.78 -7.46
CA PHE A 47 -5.82 14.04 -6.22
C PHE A 47 -7.01 14.60 -5.44
N ASN A 48 -8.22 14.22 -5.86
CA ASN A 48 -9.48 14.64 -5.28
C ASN A 48 -10.51 13.48 -5.28
N GLU A 49 -11.72 13.74 -4.79
CA GLU A 49 -12.79 12.74 -4.72
C GLU A 49 -13.12 12.10 -6.09
N ALA A 50 -13.08 12.88 -7.17
CA ALA A 50 -13.37 12.37 -8.51
C ALA A 50 -12.33 11.33 -8.97
N ARG A 51 -11.04 11.51 -8.65
CA ARG A 51 -10.00 10.50 -8.91
C ARG A 51 -10.26 9.22 -8.13
N LEU A 52 -10.65 9.34 -6.86
CA LEU A 52 -10.94 8.18 -6.00
C LEU A 52 -12.16 7.40 -6.51
N GLU A 53 -13.26 8.09 -6.86
CA GLU A 53 -14.43 7.45 -7.43
C GLU A 53 -14.12 6.81 -8.78
N GLN A 54 -13.45 7.52 -9.68
CA GLN A 54 -13.10 6.98 -10.99
C GLN A 54 -12.20 5.75 -10.89
N THR A 55 -11.18 5.78 -10.02
CA THR A 55 -10.19 4.71 -9.90
C THR A 55 -10.79 3.48 -9.21
N PHE A 56 -11.34 3.65 -8.01
CA PHE A 56 -11.73 2.51 -7.18
C PHE A 56 -13.15 2.03 -7.42
N VAL A 57 -14.06 2.90 -7.88
CA VAL A 57 -15.48 2.54 -8.07
C VAL A 57 -15.80 2.30 -9.54
N THR A 58 -15.54 3.28 -10.41
CA THR A 58 -15.93 3.18 -11.83
C THR A 58 -15.06 2.17 -12.56
N ASN A 59 -13.75 2.27 -12.42
CA ASN A 59 -12.82 1.35 -13.08
C ASN A 59 -12.61 0.05 -12.30
N GLN A 60 -13.08 -0.01 -11.04
CA GLN A 60 -12.81 -1.09 -10.08
C GLN A 60 -11.33 -1.46 -9.96
N ALA A 61 -10.44 -0.53 -10.32
CA ALA A 61 -9.01 -0.76 -10.34
C ALA A 61 -8.42 -0.65 -8.93
N GLY A 62 -7.18 -1.09 -8.79
CA GLY A 62 -6.34 -0.76 -7.67
C GLY A 62 -5.63 0.58 -7.84
N GLY A 63 -4.47 0.69 -7.22
CA GLY A 63 -3.52 1.77 -7.46
C GLY A 63 -2.17 1.48 -6.83
N VAL A 64 -1.23 2.42 -6.94
CA VAL A 64 0.05 2.34 -6.20
C VAL A 64 -0.05 3.09 -4.87
N CYS A 65 1.05 3.24 -4.14
CA CYS A 65 1.04 3.79 -2.77
C CYS A 65 0.31 5.12 -2.64
N TYR A 66 0.50 6.06 -3.59
CA TYR A 66 -0.15 7.37 -3.54
C TYR A 66 -1.67 7.31 -3.79
N ASP A 67 -2.20 6.29 -4.47
CA ASP A 67 -3.64 6.14 -4.69
C ASP A 67 -4.28 5.46 -3.47
N LEU A 68 -3.68 4.35 -3.02
CA LEU A 68 -4.18 3.53 -1.92
C LEU A 68 -4.16 4.31 -0.60
N ASN A 69 -3.04 4.96 -0.29
CA ASN A 69 -2.93 5.75 0.93
C ASN A 69 -3.63 7.11 0.83
N HIS A 70 -3.88 7.66 -0.37
CA HIS A 70 -4.78 8.81 -0.49
C HIS A 70 -6.22 8.40 -0.14
N LEU A 71 -6.72 7.28 -0.66
CA LEU A 71 -8.05 6.79 -0.30
C LEU A 71 -8.16 6.55 1.22
N LEU A 72 -7.20 5.83 1.80
CA LEU A 72 -7.21 5.53 3.24
C LEU A 72 -7.15 6.82 4.08
N TYR A 73 -6.29 7.76 3.70
CA TYR A 73 -6.19 9.07 4.34
C TYR A 73 -7.53 9.81 4.33
N GLU A 74 -8.22 9.87 3.18
CA GLU A 74 -9.52 10.55 3.08
C GLU A 74 -10.58 9.89 3.97
N ILE A 75 -10.61 8.55 4.00
CA ILE A 75 -11.54 7.82 4.88
C ILE A 75 -11.25 8.14 6.35
N LEU A 76 -10.00 8.04 6.79
CA LEU A 76 -9.62 8.30 8.19
C LEU A 76 -9.92 9.75 8.58
N ARG A 77 -9.57 10.71 7.73
CA ARG A 77 -9.84 12.14 7.92
C ARG A 77 -11.33 12.43 8.05
N ILE A 78 -12.16 11.91 7.14
CA ILE A 78 -13.63 12.06 7.19
C ILE A 78 -14.23 11.40 8.43
N LYS A 79 -13.61 10.33 8.93
CA LYS A 79 -14.00 9.64 10.16
C LYS A 79 -13.50 10.31 11.44
N GLY A 80 -12.81 11.45 11.33
CA GLY A 80 -12.41 12.27 12.47
C GLY A 80 -11.10 11.85 13.12
N PHE A 81 -10.30 10.99 12.47
CA PHE A 81 -8.94 10.73 12.91
C PHE A 81 -8.03 11.91 12.57
N ASP A 82 -7.07 12.18 13.46
CA ASP A 82 -5.96 13.09 13.19
C ASP A 82 -4.89 12.34 12.39
N VAL A 83 -4.80 12.64 11.11
CA VAL A 83 -3.94 11.96 10.15
C VAL A 83 -3.20 12.93 9.24
N ALA A 84 -1.99 12.56 8.85
CA ALA A 84 -1.18 13.27 7.86
C ALA A 84 -0.54 12.29 6.88
N LEU A 85 -0.53 12.63 5.59
CA LEU A 85 0.29 11.91 4.61
C LEU A 85 1.77 12.24 4.82
N VAL A 86 2.65 11.26 4.65
CA VAL A 86 4.11 11.43 4.75
C VAL A 86 4.79 10.76 3.57
N LYS A 87 5.88 11.38 3.07
CA LYS A 87 6.74 10.75 2.07
C LYS A 87 7.82 9.87 2.71
N ALA A 88 8.16 8.80 2.03
CA ALA A 88 9.14 7.82 2.47
C ALA A 88 10.02 7.38 1.29
N THR A 89 11.23 6.92 1.58
CA THR A 89 12.12 6.30 0.58
C THR A 89 12.23 4.81 0.88
N VAL A 90 11.89 3.98 -0.11
CA VAL A 90 11.98 2.52 -0.02
C VAL A 90 13.44 2.08 0.02
N TYR A 91 13.73 1.08 0.84
CA TYR A 91 15.02 0.39 0.84
C TYR A 91 14.96 -0.82 -0.09
N ASP A 92 15.89 -0.90 -1.04
CA ASP A 92 16.11 -2.08 -1.85
C ASP A 92 17.02 -3.04 -1.07
N ASN A 93 16.41 -4.09 -0.52
CA ASN A 93 17.14 -5.10 0.27
C ASN A 93 18.00 -6.03 -0.61
N GLU A 94 17.74 -6.14 -1.91
CA GLU A 94 18.54 -6.98 -2.81
C GLU A 94 19.87 -6.31 -3.15
N HIS A 95 19.84 -5.00 -3.39
CA HIS A 95 21.00 -4.21 -3.74
C HIS A 95 21.59 -3.41 -2.58
N GLU A 96 20.99 -3.51 -1.38
CA GLU A 96 21.38 -2.82 -0.14
C GLU A 96 21.47 -1.29 -0.27
N VAL A 97 20.60 -0.69 -1.09
CA VAL A 97 20.59 0.76 -1.36
C VAL A 97 19.22 1.38 -1.17
N TRP A 98 19.18 2.68 -0.88
CA TRP A 98 17.96 3.46 -0.94
C TRP A 98 17.52 3.66 -2.39
N SER A 99 16.20 3.61 -2.63
CA SER A 99 15.64 3.80 -3.98
C SER A 99 16.14 5.09 -4.63
N ALA A 100 16.68 4.94 -5.84
CA ALA A 100 17.17 6.06 -6.64
C ALA A 100 16.06 7.02 -7.12
N THR A 101 14.77 6.67 -6.94
CA THR A 101 13.66 7.60 -7.20
C THR A 101 13.51 8.66 -6.10
N GLY A 102 14.23 8.53 -4.98
CA GLY A 102 14.04 9.39 -3.81
C GLY A 102 12.74 9.08 -3.05
N PRO A 103 12.20 10.04 -2.28
CA PRO A 103 11.08 9.82 -1.36
C PRO A 103 9.73 9.78 -2.10
N THR A 104 9.48 8.68 -2.81
CA THR A 104 8.30 8.45 -3.65
C THR A 104 7.30 7.48 -3.06
N HIS A 105 7.61 6.83 -1.94
CA HIS A 105 6.60 6.09 -1.19
C HIS A 105 5.77 7.05 -0.36
N VAL A 106 4.49 6.72 -0.18
CA VAL A 106 3.54 7.52 0.60
C VAL A 106 2.99 6.63 1.68
N ALA A 107 2.97 7.10 2.92
CA ALA A 107 2.32 6.45 4.06
C ALA A 107 1.51 7.47 4.86
N ILE A 108 0.89 7.04 5.96
CA ILE A 108 0.06 7.89 6.82
C ILE A 108 0.61 7.86 8.24
N LEU A 109 0.70 9.03 8.87
CA LEU A 109 0.87 9.18 10.30
C LEU A 109 -0.50 9.42 10.93
N LEU A 110 -0.81 8.72 12.01
CA LEU A 110 -2.06 8.83 12.75
C LEU A 110 -1.76 9.14 14.21
N GLN A 111 -2.40 10.18 14.76
CA GLN A 111 -2.32 10.51 16.19
C GLN A 111 -3.51 9.90 16.93
N HIS A 112 -3.22 9.18 18.02
CA HIS A 112 -4.26 8.60 18.87
C HIS A 112 -3.78 8.47 20.32
N ALA A 113 -4.58 8.98 21.27
CA ALA A 113 -4.30 8.90 22.71
C ALA A 113 -2.88 9.37 23.11
N GLY A 114 -2.35 10.39 22.45
CA GLY A 114 -1.01 10.94 22.74
C GLY A 114 0.16 10.17 22.11
N ALA A 115 -0.11 9.13 21.30
CA ALA A 115 0.88 8.38 20.56
C ALA A 115 0.71 8.57 19.04
N THR A 116 1.82 8.45 18.32
CA THR A 116 1.85 8.47 16.84
C THR A 116 2.01 7.06 16.30
N TYR A 117 1.23 6.74 15.28
CA TYR A 117 1.25 5.45 14.58
C TYR A 117 1.53 5.67 13.09
N LEU A 118 2.27 4.75 12.49
CA LEU A 118 2.38 4.60 11.06
C LEU A 118 1.27 3.68 10.56
N VAL A 119 0.57 4.11 9.52
CA VAL A 119 -0.48 3.35 8.85
C VAL A 119 -0.18 3.33 7.35
N ASP A 120 -0.27 2.15 6.74
CA ASP A 120 0.08 1.96 5.33
C ASP A 120 -0.77 0.83 4.70
N SER A 121 -1.40 1.15 3.57
CA SER A 121 -2.17 0.23 2.71
C SER A 121 -1.58 0.11 1.29
N GLY A 122 -0.43 0.75 1.05
CA GLY A 122 0.15 0.99 -0.28
C GLY A 122 1.54 0.38 -0.51
N PHE A 123 2.12 -0.33 0.45
CA PHE A 123 3.45 -0.95 0.34
C PHE A 123 3.43 -2.35 -0.33
N GLY A 124 2.65 -2.49 -1.40
CA GLY A 124 2.45 -3.77 -2.11
C GLY A 124 1.81 -4.83 -1.21
N ILE A 125 2.41 -6.02 -1.13
CA ILE A 125 1.96 -7.10 -0.23
C ILE A 125 2.52 -6.98 1.19
N ASN A 126 3.50 -6.09 1.43
CA ASN A 126 4.22 -5.93 2.69
C ASN A 126 3.48 -5.01 3.67
N LEU A 127 2.20 -5.31 3.93
CA LEU A 127 1.32 -4.44 4.72
C LEU A 127 1.25 -4.93 6.16
N ALA A 128 1.43 -4.04 7.14
CA ALA A 128 1.33 -4.37 8.57
C ALA A 128 -0.08 -4.78 9.02
N LEU A 129 -1.12 -4.37 8.26
CA LEU A 129 -2.54 -4.61 8.55
C LEU A 129 -3.03 -4.05 9.90
N ARG A 130 -2.20 -3.28 10.59
CA ARG A 130 -2.43 -2.69 11.91
C ARG A 130 -1.67 -1.36 11.97
N PRO A 131 -2.13 -0.38 12.76
CA PRO A 131 -1.32 0.79 13.10
C PRO A 131 -0.02 0.36 13.81
N VAL A 132 1.14 0.82 13.32
CA VAL A 132 2.45 0.49 13.89
C VAL A 132 2.93 1.67 14.74
N PRO A 133 3.06 1.55 16.07
CA PRO A 133 3.43 2.67 16.92
C PRO A 133 4.88 3.09 16.68
N LEU A 134 5.15 4.39 16.71
CA LEU A 134 6.50 4.95 16.58
C LEU A 134 7.38 4.70 17.83
N THR A 135 6.83 4.05 18.87
CA THR A 135 7.55 3.65 20.10
C THR A 135 8.56 2.53 19.88
N GLY A 136 8.48 1.83 18.74
CA GLY A 136 9.31 0.68 18.41
C GLY A 136 8.80 -0.66 18.93
N GLU A 137 7.62 -0.67 19.53
CA GLU A 137 6.89 -1.92 19.82
C GLU A 137 6.65 -2.72 18.53
N THR A 138 6.83 -4.03 18.63
CA THR A 138 6.59 -4.94 17.50
C THR A 138 5.11 -5.29 17.42
N VAL A 139 4.53 -5.04 16.25
CA VAL A 139 3.16 -5.41 15.90
C VAL A 139 3.17 -6.69 15.09
N LEU A 140 2.39 -7.68 15.53
CA LEU A 140 2.19 -8.95 14.85
C LEU A 140 0.91 -8.92 14.04
N SER A 141 0.95 -9.41 12.80
CA SER A 141 -0.21 -9.58 11.94
C SER A 141 -0.11 -10.86 11.10
N PRO A 142 -1.17 -11.23 10.37
CA PRO A 142 -1.10 -12.33 9.39
C PRO A 142 -0.06 -12.12 8.28
N SER A 143 0.60 -10.96 8.21
CA SER A 143 1.64 -10.65 7.22
C SER A 143 3.07 -10.77 7.73
N GLY A 144 3.21 -10.90 9.05
CA GLY A 144 4.51 -10.89 9.72
C GLY A 144 4.55 -9.91 10.87
N SER A 145 5.78 -9.60 11.26
CA SER A 145 6.09 -8.70 12.36
C SER A 145 6.57 -7.37 11.81
N PHE A 146 6.09 -6.25 12.37
CA PHE A 146 6.43 -4.90 11.93
C PHE A 146 6.78 -4.05 13.14
N ARG A 147 7.77 -3.18 12.99
CA ARG A 147 8.12 -2.21 14.04
C ARG A 147 8.70 -0.95 13.42
N ILE A 148 8.69 0.14 14.19
CA ILE A 148 9.41 1.36 13.82
C ILE A 148 10.75 1.41 14.55
N ALA A 149 11.84 1.61 13.81
CA ALA A 149 13.14 1.86 14.38
C ALA A 149 13.59 3.30 14.12
N PRO A 150 14.39 3.92 15.01
CA PRO A 150 15.03 5.20 14.72
C PRO A 150 16.01 5.08 13.54
N ASN A 151 16.05 6.09 12.66
CA ASN A 151 17.03 6.19 11.58
C ASN A 151 17.52 7.65 11.47
N GLY A 152 18.63 7.96 12.14
CA GLY A 152 19.14 9.32 12.26
C GLY A 152 18.12 10.25 12.94
N SER A 153 17.75 11.34 12.26
CA SER A 153 16.67 12.25 12.71
C SER A 153 15.27 11.81 12.26
N GLY A 154 15.16 10.68 11.54
CA GLY A 154 13.91 10.11 11.07
C GLY A 154 13.62 8.74 11.67
N TYR A 155 12.74 8.02 11.00
CA TYR A 155 12.27 6.70 11.39
C TYR A 155 12.36 5.75 10.19
N GLN A 156 12.39 4.46 10.45
CA GLN A 156 12.24 3.44 9.43
C GLN A 156 11.23 2.38 9.86
N LEU A 157 10.43 1.93 8.90
CA LEU A 157 9.65 0.71 9.07
C LEU A 157 10.58 -0.48 8.86
N GLU A 158 10.61 -1.37 9.84
CA GLU A 158 11.22 -2.70 9.72
C GLU A 158 10.13 -3.77 9.71
N MET A 159 10.36 -4.82 8.94
CA MET A 159 9.43 -5.92 8.79
C MET A 159 10.15 -7.27 8.81
N GLN A 160 9.46 -8.30 9.26
CA GLN A 160 9.87 -9.69 9.16
C GLN A 160 8.71 -10.48 8.56
N ARG A 161 8.85 -10.94 7.31
CA ARG A 161 7.78 -11.64 6.59
C ARG A 161 7.77 -13.12 6.96
N ILE A 162 6.58 -13.64 7.24
CA ILE A 162 6.39 -15.04 7.67
C ILE A 162 6.96 -16.00 6.61
N GLY A 163 7.88 -16.86 7.02
CA GLY A 163 8.47 -17.90 6.17
C GLY A 163 9.42 -17.38 5.08
N LEU A 164 9.76 -16.09 5.09
CA LEU A 164 10.70 -15.48 4.14
C LEU A 164 11.93 -14.88 4.83
N ASP A 165 11.78 -14.32 6.03
CA ASP A 165 12.87 -13.64 6.74
C ASP A 165 13.07 -14.20 8.16
N ASP A 166 14.32 -14.53 8.50
CA ASP A 166 14.71 -14.95 9.85
C ASP A 166 14.93 -13.75 10.80
N THR A 167 15.19 -12.56 10.22
CA THR A 167 15.43 -11.31 10.94
C THR A 167 14.60 -10.18 10.35
N PHE A 168 14.50 -9.07 11.09
CA PHE A 168 13.92 -7.84 10.54
C PHE A 168 14.76 -7.30 9.37
N ILE A 169 14.07 -6.91 8.30
CA ILE A 169 14.61 -6.21 7.14
C ILE A 169 13.99 -4.82 7.03
N ILE A 170 14.65 -3.90 6.32
CA ILE A 170 14.21 -2.52 6.20
C ILE A 170 13.16 -2.41 5.10
N GLY A 171 12.00 -1.80 5.39
CA GLY A 171 10.99 -1.47 4.39
C GLY A 171 11.27 -0.12 3.74
N TYR A 172 11.16 0.96 4.52
CA TYR A 172 11.39 2.33 4.06
C TYR A 172 11.72 3.25 5.23
N HIS A 173 12.38 4.38 4.96
CA HIS A 173 12.58 5.45 5.93
C HIS A 173 11.72 6.68 5.63
N PHE A 174 11.37 7.43 6.67
CA PHE A 174 10.56 8.64 6.58
C PHE A 174 10.90 9.62 7.72
N TYR A 175 10.45 10.87 7.57
CA TYR A 175 10.55 11.90 8.60
C TYR A 175 9.16 12.39 8.96
N THR A 176 8.84 12.48 10.25
CA THR A 176 7.51 12.89 10.70
C THR A 176 7.16 14.33 10.34
N GLN A 177 8.16 15.17 10.05
CA GLN A 177 7.98 16.56 9.62
C GLN A 177 7.81 16.72 8.10
N GLN A 178 8.02 15.67 7.31
CA GLN A 178 7.90 15.71 5.85
C GLN A 178 6.51 15.28 5.38
N THR A 179 5.50 16.00 5.86
CA THR A 179 4.10 15.73 5.52
C THR A 179 3.72 16.27 4.14
N LEU A 180 2.64 15.73 3.58
CA LEU A 180 2.10 16.11 2.28
C LEU A 180 0.63 16.50 2.40
N LEU A 181 0.21 17.45 1.57
CA LEU A 181 -1.19 17.65 1.19
C LEU A 181 -1.53 16.76 -0.02
N PRO A 182 -2.78 16.32 -0.19
CA PRO A 182 -3.17 15.46 -1.31
C PRO A 182 -2.74 15.97 -2.69
N GLU A 183 -2.86 17.28 -2.96
CA GLU A 183 -2.46 17.88 -4.22
C GLU A 183 -0.96 17.76 -4.53
N GLN A 184 -0.12 17.57 -3.51
CA GLN A 184 1.33 17.39 -3.66
C GLN A 184 1.70 15.97 -4.09
N LEU A 185 0.77 15.00 -4.00
CA LEU A 185 0.99 13.63 -4.48
C LEU A 185 1.24 13.57 -6.00
N ALA A 186 0.78 14.58 -6.75
CA ALA A 186 1.05 14.69 -8.19
C ALA A 186 2.55 14.76 -8.52
N ALA A 187 3.37 15.36 -7.66
CA ALA A 187 4.82 15.39 -7.85
C ALA A 187 5.44 13.99 -7.71
N ILE A 188 4.94 13.20 -6.75
CA ILE A 188 5.38 11.81 -6.55
C ILE A 188 4.94 10.94 -7.73
N GLU A 189 3.69 11.07 -8.15
CA GLU A 189 3.15 10.39 -9.35
C GLU A 189 4.00 10.69 -10.59
N GLN A 190 4.37 11.95 -10.81
CA GLN A 190 5.22 12.33 -11.93
C GLN A 190 6.59 11.62 -11.90
N VAL A 191 7.25 11.56 -10.74
CA VAL A 191 8.53 10.85 -10.59
C VAL A 191 8.33 9.36 -10.86
N ILE A 192 7.31 8.73 -10.29
CA ILE A 192 7.05 7.30 -10.49
C ILE A 192 6.75 6.98 -11.97
N GLN A 193 6.02 7.84 -12.68
CA GLN A 193 5.72 7.64 -14.10
C GLN A 193 6.94 7.84 -15.02
N GLN A 194 7.88 8.72 -14.67
CA GLN A 194 8.90 9.21 -15.62
C GLN A 194 10.33 8.78 -15.27
N HIS A 195 10.66 8.64 -14.00
CA HIS A 195 12.04 8.42 -13.57
C HIS A 195 12.59 7.09 -14.11
N ALA A 196 13.83 7.12 -14.61
CA ALA A 196 14.44 5.95 -15.25
C ALA A 196 14.54 4.75 -14.30
N ALA A 197 14.84 5.02 -13.02
CA ALA A 197 14.96 4.02 -11.97
C ALA A 197 13.61 3.57 -11.36
N SER A 198 12.47 4.13 -11.79
CA SER A 198 11.17 3.67 -11.27
C SER A 198 10.87 2.25 -11.79
N PRO A 199 10.61 1.26 -10.92
CA PRO A 199 10.23 -0.08 -11.37
C PRO A 199 8.78 -0.11 -11.89
N PHE A 200 7.94 0.82 -11.44
CA PHE A 200 6.50 0.80 -11.71
C PHE A 200 6.11 1.31 -13.10
N ASN A 201 7.04 1.92 -13.85
CA ASN A 201 6.81 2.37 -15.22
C ASN A 201 7.37 1.40 -16.28
N LYS A 202 7.73 0.17 -15.89
CA LYS A 202 8.40 -0.80 -16.78
C LYS A 202 7.50 -1.92 -17.25
N ARG A 203 6.78 -2.57 -16.33
CA ARG A 203 6.01 -3.80 -16.59
C ARG A 203 4.76 -3.83 -15.74
N SER A 204 3.74 -4.56 -16.19
CA SER A 204 2.51 -4.76 -15.43
C SER A 204 2.78 -5.54 -14.15
N LEU A 205 2.25 -5.04 -13.04
CA LEU A 205 2.33 -5.64 -11.71
C LEU A 205 1.00 -5.42 -10.99
N LEU A 206 0.34 -6.53 -10.68
CA LEU A 206 -0.82 -6.59 -9.82
C LEU A 206 -0.47 -7.42 -8.59
N ALA A 207 -0.82 -6.94 -7.41
CA ALA A 207 -0.58 -7.63 -6.16
C ALA A 207 -1.75 -7.41 -5.21
N VAL A 208 -2.32 -8.48 -4.66
CA VAL A 208 -3.42 -8.39 -3.70
C VAL A 208 -3.20 -9.40 -2.59
N ARG A 209 -3.61 -9.05 -1.37
CA ARG A 209 -3.60 -9.99 -0.27
C ARG A 209 -4.88 -10.79 -0.23
N THR A 210 -4.80 -11.93 0.42
CA THR A 210 -5.95 -12.77 0.75
C THR A 210 -5.87 -13.11 2.23
N GLU A 211 -6.94 -13.66 2.80
CA GLU A 211 -6.96 -14.08 4.20
C GLU A 211 -5.82 -15.06 4.55
N THR A 212 -5.42 -15.90 3.60
CA THR A 212 -4.41 -16.95 3.80
C THR A 212 -3.06 -16.68 3.12
N GLY A 213 -2.86 -15.50 2.52
CA GLY A 213 -1.62 -15.16 1.84
C GLY A 213 -1.75 -14.00 0.86
N HIS A 214 -1.30 -14.17 -0.38
CA HIS A 214 -1.33 -13.13 -1.41
C HIS A 214 -1.19 -13.71 -2.83
N ARG A 215 -1.59 -12.90 -3.81
CA ARG A 215 -1.45 -13.19 -5.24
C ARG A 215 -0.67 -12.07 -5.91
N ILE A 216 0.18 -12.42 -6.86
CA ILE A 216 0.91 -11.48 -7.72
C ILE A 216 0.72 -11.92 -9.15
N LEU A 217 0.25 -11.02 -10.00
CA LEU A 217 0.09 -11.25 -11.43
C LEU A 217 1.01 -10.29 -12.19
N THR A 218 1.85 -10.86 -13.04
CA THR A 218 2.63 -10.14 -14.06
C THR A 218 2.27 -10.71 -15.42
N GLU A 219 2.77 -10.10 -16.50
CA GLU A 219 2.60 -10.63 -17.86
C GLU A 219 3.23 -12.02 -18.04
N GLN A 220 4.12 -12.44 -17.14
CA GLN A 220 4.81 -13.72 -17.22
C GLN A 220 4.12 -14.83 -16.43
N ALA A 221 3.61 -14.53 -15.23
CA ALA A 221 3.04 -15.55 -14.36
C ALA A 221 2.04 -14.99 -13.33
N LEU A 222 1.11 -15.85 -12.93
CA LEU A 222 0.37 -15.75 -11.68
C LEU A 222 1.13 -16.51 -10.59
N THR A 223 1.61 -15.77 -9.58
CA THR A 223 2.18 -16.34 -8.35
C THR A 223 1.14 -16.26 -7.25
N THR A 224 0.83 -17.39 -6.63
CA THR A 224 -0.06 -17.47 -5.47
C THR A 224 0.71 -18.01 -4.27
N TRP A 225 0.59 -17.33 -3.14
CA TRP A 225 0.97 -17.83 -1.83
C TRP A 225 -0.29 -18.03 -1.02
N ALA A 226 -0.52 -19.26 -0.56
CA ALA A 226 -1.64 -19.61 0.31
C ALA A 226 -1.18 -20.69 1.30
N ASP A 227 -1.47 -20.50 2.59
CA ASP A 227 -1.16 -21.47 3.66
C ASP A 227 0.30 -21.94 3.65
N GLY A 228 1.23 -21.00 3.45
CA GLY A 228 2.67 -21.26 3.40
C GLY A 228 3.17 -21.93 2.12
N LYS A 229 2.31 -22.20 1.14
CA LYS A 229 2.67 -22.82 -0.14
C LYS A 229 2.67 -21.80 -1.27
N LYS A 230 3.77 -21.78 -2.04
CA LYS A 230 3.90 -21.00 -3.28
C LYS A 230 3.55 -21.86 -4.50
N THR A 231 2.70 -21.34 -5.38
CA THR A 231 2.46 -21.88 -6.72
C THR A 231 2.71 -20.81 -7.77
N ILE A 232 3.36 -21.16 -8.88
CA ILE A 232 3.62 -20.26 -10.01
C ILE A 232 2.99 -20.89 -11.25
N GLN A 233 2.10 -20.16 -11.89
CA GLN A 233 1.43 -20.57 -13.13
C GLN A 233 1.81 -19.57 -14.23
N PRO A 234 2.49 -20.01 -15.32
CA PRO A 234 2.76 -19.13 -16.45
C PRO A 234 1.48 -18.56 -17.05
N VAL A 235 1.51 -17.31 -17.50
CA VAL A 235 0.41 -16.70 -18.25
C VAL A 235 0.49 -17.20 -19.69
N PRO A 236 -0.51 -17.95 -20.20
CA PRO A 236 -0.45 -18.56 -21.53
C PRO A 236 -0.84 -17.60 -22.66
N SER A 237 -1.59 -16.53 -22.36
CA SER A 237 -2.11 -15.58 -23.34
C SER A 237 -2.60 -14.28 -22.68
N ASP A 238 -2.73 -13.21 -23.46
CA ASP A 238 -3.30 -11.93 -23.02
C ASP A 238 -4.77 -12.07 -22.55
N GLU A 239 -5.52 -13.00 -23.16
CA GLU A 239 -6.89 -13.31 -22.74
C GLU A 239 -6.93 -13.92 -21.33
N GLN A 240 -6.02 -14.86 -21.05
CA GLN A 240 -5.91 -15.46 -19.72
C GLN A 240 -5.45 -14.43 -18.69
N TYR A 241 -4.52 -13.54 -19.07
CA TYR A 241 -4.10 -12.41 -18.23
C TYR A 241 -5.29 -11.53 -17.85
N ALA A 242 -6.11 -11.13 -18.83
CA ALA A 242 -7.29 -10.30 -18.60
C ALA A 242 -8.35 -11.00 -17.74
N SER A 243 -8.58 -12.31 -17.95
CA SER A 243 -9.47 -13.12 -17.11
C SER A 243 -8.98 -13.17 -15.66
N TRP A 244 -7.72 -13.54 -15.42
CA TRP A 244 -7.16 -13.59 -14.06
C TRP A 244 -7.14 -12.23 -13.38
N LYS A 245 -6.82 -11.16 -14.11
CA LYS A 245 -6.92 -9.80 -13.57
C LYS A 245 -8.32 -9.49 -13.05
N LYS A 246 -9.37 -9.87 -13.79
CA LYS A 246 -10.76 -9.57 -13.43
C LYS A 246 -11.30 -10.46 -12.30
N GLU A 247 -10.89 -11.73 -12.27
CA GLU A 247 -11.43 -12.73 -11.34
C GLU A 247 -10.69 -12.76 -10.00
N LEU A 248 -9.41 -12.42 -9.98
CA LEU A 248 -8.53 -12.65 -8.83
C LEU A 248 -8.01 -11.38 -8.16
N PHE A 249 -8.19 -10.20 -8.76
CA PHE A 249 -7.69 -8.89 -8.31
C PHE A 249 -8.80 -7.83 -8.44
#